data_AF-A0A941UVB2-F1
#
_entry.id   AF-A0A941UVB2-F1
#
_cell.length_a   1.000
_cell.length_b   1.000
_cell.length_c   1.000
_cell.angle_alpha   90.00
_cell.angle_beta   90.00
_cell.angle_gamma   90.00
#
_symmetry.space_group_name_H-M   'P 1'
#
loop_
_entity.id
_entity.type
_entity.pdbx_description
1 polymer ?
#
loop_
_entity_poly.entity_id
_entity_poly.type
_entity_poly.pdbx_seq_one_letter_code
_entity_poly.pdbx_strand_id
1 'polypeptide(L)'
;MKIRTHRLMRDDGRAGAYVASPHAGGVITPRFLVVHYTAGSSAAGTIAWFRNPASRVSAHLVIARDGAITQMVPFNREAWHAGQSRWGHLSGLNHHSIGIELDNAGHLIKSGGKWVSPLTRKSYPDSEVTIASHKNDPPGTVPSGWHAYTPEQIEATLECGMALVSHYGLADVLGHDDIAPGRKRDPGPDFPLESVRARLIGRSDDHPERYRTTARLYVRDGPGPGFAALPGTPLPAGTEVEVLAKNGLWWQVDVAGEVNGVMDIVGWSHSKYLAAIDG
;
A
#
# COMPACT_ATOMS: atom_id res chain seq x y z
N MET A 1 -14.83 -6.93 -6.21
CA MET A 1 -14.39 -8.30 -5.79
C MET A 1 -14.60 -8.57 -4.29
N LYS A 2 -14.59 -9.86 -3.89
CA LYS A 2 -14.63 -10.33 -2.49
C LYS A 2 -13.68 -11.51 -2.24
N ILE A 3 -13.37 -11.81 -0.98
CA ILE A 3 -12.62 -13.01 -0.58
C ILE A 3 -13.54 -13.98 0.14
N ARG A 4 -13.55 -15.24 -0.31
CA ARG A 4 -14.26 -16.35 0.34
C ARG A 4 -13.32 -17.53 0.44
N THR A 5 -13.20 -18.10 1.64
CA THR A 5 -12.32 -19.27 1.90
C THR A 5 -10.90 -19.06 1.30
N HIS A 6 -10.33 -17.87 1.49
CA HIS A 6 -8.99 -17.48 1.02
C HIS A 6 -8.81 -17.49 -0.51
N ARG A 7 -9.92 -17.42 -1.25
CA ARG A 7 -9.97 -17.37 -2.72
C ARG A 7 -10.66 -16.08 -3.18
N LEU A 8 -10.18 -15.54 -4.29
CA LEU A 8 -10.78 -14.37 -4.92
C LEU A 8 -12.10 -14.74 -5.59
N MET A 9 -13.13 -13.95 -5.32
CA MET A 9 -14.47 -14.06 -5.90
C MET A 9 -14.78 -12.77 -6.67
N ARG A 10 -15.32 -12.93 -7.88
CA ARG A 10 -15.84 -11.83 -8.69
C ARG A 10 -17.17 -11.34 -8.12
N ASP A 11 -17.59 -10.13 -8.51
CA ASP A 11 -18.82 -9.52 -7.99
C ASP A 11 -20.10 -10.24 -8.42
N ASP A 12 -20.06 -10.96 -9.54
CA ASP A 12 -21.11 -11.88 -10.00
C ASP A 12 -21.18 -13.18 -9.18
N GLY A 13 -20.36 -13.32 -8.14
CA GLY A 13 -20.29 -14.48 -7.26
C GLY A 13 -19.49 -15.66 -7.83
N ARG A 14 -18.96 -15.58 -9.06
CA ARG A 14 -18.11 -16.64 -9.63
C ARG A 14 -16.71 -16.59 -9.04
N ALA A 15 -16.07 -17.75 -8.99
CA ALA A 15 -14.66 -17.82 -8.59
C ALA A 15 -13.78 -17.05 -9.60
N GLY A 16 -12.82 -16.29 -9.09
CA GLY A 16 -11.76 -15.71 -9.91
C GLY A 16 -10.89 -16.80 -10.56
N ALA A 17 -10.18 -16.42 -11.62
CA ALA A 17 -9.25 -17.33 -12.29
C ALA A 17 -8.20 -17.84 -11.29
N TYR A 18 -7.94 -19.14 -11.31
CA TYR A 18 -7.02 -19.77 -10.39
C TYR A 18 -6.19 -20.84 -11.04
N VAL A 19 -4.88 -20.74 -10.87
CA VAL A 19 -3.88 -21.66 -11.41
C VAL A 19 -2.86 -21.94 -10.32
N ALA A 20 -2.99 -23.08 -9.64
CA ALA A 20 -2.16 -23.39 -8.48
C ALA A 20 -0.65 -23.43 -8.83
N SER A 21 0.15 -22.76 -8.02
CA SER A 21 1.61 -22.97 -7.96
C SER A 21 1.94 -24.12 -6.99
N PRO A 22 2.93 -24.98 -7.28
CA PRO A 22 3.43 -25.96 -6.32
C PRO A 22 4.20 -25.32 -5.15
N HIS A 23 4.56 -24.03 -5.26
CA HIS A 23 5.39 -23.31 -4.32
C HIS A 23 4.53 -22.56 -3.31
N ALA A 24 3.96 -23.30 -2.35
CA ALA A 24 3.16 -22.74 -1.27
C ALA A 24 3.60 -23.30 0.09
N GLY A 25 4.06 -22.42 0.98
CA GLY A 25 4.53 -22.72 2.33
C GLY A 25 3.41 -22.93 3.34
N GLY A 26 3.70 -22.73 4.63
CA GLY A 26 2.77 -22.98 5.73
C GLY A 26 1.52 -22.10 5.74
N VAL A 27 0.64 -22.33 6.72
CA VAL A 27 -0.50 -21.44 6.97
C VAL A 27 0.01 -20.12 7.53
N ILE A 28 -0.50 -19.00 7.02
CA ILE A 28 -0.15 -17.65 7.46
C ILE A 28 -1.40 -16.85 7.81
N THR A 29 -1.23 -15.86 8.69
CA THR A 29 -2.16 -14.74 8.83
C THR A 29 -1.49 -13.52 8.21
N PRO A 30 -1.90 -13.10 7.00
CA PRO A 30 -1.23 -12.02 6.29
C PRO A 30 -1.49 -10.68 6.97
N ARG A 31 -0.43 -9.89 7.10
CA ARG A 31 -0.44 -8.54 7.70
C ARG A 31 -0.13 -7.45 6.68
N PHE A 32 0.57 -7.78 5.59
CA PHE A 32 0.99 -6.81 4.59
C PHE A 32 0.60 -7.25 3.18
N LEU A 33 0.43 -6.27 2.31
CA LEU A 33 0.43 -6.48 0.86
C LEU A 33 1.78 -6.05 0.30
N VAL A 34 2.43 -6.89 -0.52
CA VAL A 34 3.69 -6.54 -1.20
C VAL A 34 3.47 -6.58 -2.71
N VAL A 35 3.79 -5.46 -3.36
CA VAL A 35 3.65 -5.28 -4.81
C VAL A 35 4.99 -5.50 -5.50
N HIS A 36 4.96 -6.24 -6.62
CA HIS A 36 6.11 -6.63 -7.44
C HIS A 36 5.83 -6.33 -8.92
N TYR A 37 6.88 -6.22 -9.72
CA TYR A 37 6.80 -6.48 -11.16
C TYR A 37 7.45 -7.82 -11.48
N THR A 38 7.04 -8.42 -12.60
CA THR A 38 7.56 -9.72 -13.02
C THR A 38 8.93 -9.66 -13.70
N ALA A 39 9.30 -8.51 -14.28
CA ALA A 39 10.42 -8.30 -15.19
C ALA A 39 10.35 -9.14 -16.48
N GLY A 40 9.29 -9.92 -16.63
CA GLY A 40 9.08 -10.88 -17.69
C GLY A 40 8.53 -10.24 -18.96
N SER A 41 8.17 -11.10 -19.91
CA SER A 41 7.60 -10.68 -21.20
C SER A 41 6.07 -10.71 -21.23
N SER A 42 5.43 -11.46 -20.33
CA SER A 42 3.97 -11.57 -20.21
C SER A 42 3.53 -12.24 -18.90
N ALA A 43 2.30 -11.96 -18.48
CA ALA A 43 1.63 -12.64 -17.37
C ALA A 43 1.55 -14.16 -17.56
N ALA A 44 1.23 -14.61 -18.78
CA ALA A 44 1.18 -16.04 -19.11
C ALA A 44 2.53 -16.72 -18.90
N GLY A 45 3.64 -16.06 -19.27
CA GLY A 45 4.99 -16.53 -19.02
C GLY A 45 5.30 -16.64 -17.52
N THR A 46 4.93 -15.62 -16.74
CA THR A 46 5.06 -15.63 -15.27
C THR A 46 4.27 -16.77 -14.64
N ILE A 47 3.01 -16.95 -15.02
CA ILE A 47 2.15 -18.03 -14.52
C ILE A 47 2.77 -19.40 -14.86
N ALA A 48 3.28 -19.57 -16.07
CA ALA A 48 3.98 -20.80 -16.45
C ALA A 48 5.24 -21.03 -15.61
N TRP A 49 6.02 -19.97 -15.35
CA TRP A 49 7.23 -20.04 -14.51
C TRP A 49 6.92 -20.39 -13.06
N PHE A 50 5.90 -19.78 -12.46
CA PHE A 50 5.46 -20.09 -11.09
C PHE A 50 4.90 -21.50 -10.93
N ARG A 51 4.51 -22.17 -12.03
CA ARG A 51 4.13 -23.59 -12.02
C ARG A 51 5.31 -24.55 -12.15
N ASN A 52 6.46 -24.06 -12.61
CA ASN A 52 7.64 -24.89 -12.80
C ASN A 52 8.23 -25.28 -11.43
N PRO A 53 8.35 -26.58 -11.09
CA PRO A 53 8.96 -26.99 -9.83
C PRO A 53 10.41 -26.49 -9.62
N ALA A 54 11.13 -26.19 -10.70
CA ALA A 54 12.49 -25.65 -10.61
C ALA A 54 12.54 -24.16 -10.25
N SER A 55 11.45 -23.40 -10.39
CA SER A 55 11.48 -21.94 -10.20
C SER A 55 11.67 -21.53 -8.73
N ARG A 56 11.11 -22.31 -7.80
CA ARG A 56 11.16 -22.06 -6.35
C ARG A 56 10.70 -20.64 -5.97
N VAL A 57 9.76 -20.10 -6.74
CA VAL A 57 9.15 -18.78 -6.54
C VAL A 57 7.68 -18.82 -6.90
N SER A 58 6.88 -17.99 -6.23
CA SER A 58 5.45 -17.81 -6.50
C SER A 58 4.96 -16.51 -5.90
N ALA A 59 3.80 -16.04 -6.35
CA ALA A 59 3.04 -14.99 -5.71
C ALA A 59 1.59 -15.42 -5.53
N HIS A 60 0.82 -14.66 -4.76
CA HIS A 60 -0.59 -14.96 -4.55
C HIS A 60 -1.41 -14.59 -5.78
N LEU A 61 -1.13 -13.44 -6.38
CA LEU A 61 -1.79 -12.94 -7.59
C LEU A 61 -0.77 -12.59 -8.67
N VAL A 62 -1.15 -12.83 -9.92
CA VAL A 62 -0.51 -12.25 -11.11
C VAL A 62 -1.56 -11.40 -11.83
N ILE A 63 -1.21 -10.17 -12.16
CA ILE A 63 -2.09 -9.21 -12.85
C ILE A 63 -1.46 -8.85 -14.20
N ALA A 64 -2.17 -9.18 -15.28
CA ALA A 64 -1.77 -8.89 -16.65
C ALA A 64 -1.93 -7.40 -17.01
N ARG A 65 -1.37 -6.98 -18.14
CA ARG A 65 -1.44 -5.59 -18.60
C ARG A 65 -2.85 -5.08 -18.89
N ASP A 66 -3.79 -5.96 -19.18
CA ASP A 66 -5.21 -5.64 -19.37
C ASP A 66 -6.02 -5.71 -18.06
N GLY A 67 -5.35 -5.83 -16.91
CA GLY A 67 -5.99 -5.96 -15.60
C GLY A 67 -6.51 -7.37 -15.29
N ALA A 68 -6.31 -8.37 -16.16
CA ALA A 68 -6.74 -9.73 -15.87
C ALA A 68 -5.97 -10.32 -14.68
N ILE A 69 -6.71 -10.73 -13.65
CA ILE A 69 -6.16 -11.29 -12.40
C ILE A 69 -6.20 -12.81 -12.42
N THR A 70 -5.06 -13.45 -12.13
CA THR A 70 -4.95 -14.89 -11.85
C THR A 70 -4.44 -15.11 -10.43
N GLN A 71 -5.21 -15.80 -9.60
CA GLN A 71 -4.73 -16.25 -8.29
C GLN A 71 -3.92 -17.54 -8.41
N MET A 72 -2.80 -17.65 -7.71
CA MET A 72 -1.92 -18.82 -7.78
C MET A 72 -1.70 -19.52 -6.44
N VAL A 73 -1.87 -18.81 -5.32
CA VAL A 73 -1.76 -19.36 -3.95
C VAL A 73 -2.95 -18.86 -3.12
N PRO A 74 -3.61 -19.72 -2.32
CA PRO A 74 -4.63 -19.28 -1.36
C PRO A 74 -4.08 -18.25 -0.39
N PHE A 75 -4.85 -17.22 -0.05
CA PHE A 75 -4.37 -16.09 0.74
C PHE A 75 -4.01 -16.41 2.22
N ASN A 76 -4.34 -17.59 2.72
CA ASN A 76 -3.90 -18.09 4.03
C ASN A 76 -2.68 -19.01 3.96
N ARG A 77 -2.03 -19.10 2.81
CA ARG A 77 -0.85 -19.94 2.58
C ARG A 77 0.28 -19.05 2.13
N GLU A 78 1.47 -19.30 2.65
CA GLU A 78 2.65 -18.56 2.23
C GLU A 78 2.95 -18.77 0.73
N ALA A 79 3.10 -17.68 -0.02
CA ALA A 79 3.74 -17.70 -1.33
C ALA A 79 5.21 -17.28 -1.22
N TRP A 80 6.05 -17.71 -2.17
CA TRP A 80 7.49 -17.48 -2.13
C TRP A 80 7.89 -16.29 -3.00
N HIS A 81 7.55 -15.07 -2.57
CA HIS A 81 7.72 -13.85 -3.36
C HIS A 81 8.75 -12.87 -2.77
N ALA A 82 8.76 -12.68 -1.44
CA ALA A 82 9.59 -11.68 -0.76
C ALA A 82 11.04 -12.15 -0.53
N GLY A 83 11.25 -13.44 -0.25
CA GLY A 83 12.58 -13.98 0.06
C GLY A 83 13.25 -13.28 1.26
N GLN A 84 14.56 -13.05 1.20
CA GLN A 84 15.29 -12.31 2.26
C GLN A 84 14.82 -10.86 2.33
N SER A 85 14.05 -10.54 3.37
CA SER A 85 13.30 -9.30 3.50
C SER A 85 13.10 -8.92 4.97
N ARG A 86 12.89 -7.62 5.25
CA ARG A 86 12.62 -7.06 6.59
C ARG A 86 11.66 -5.87 6.51
N TRP A 87 10.78 -5.73 7.51
CA TRP A 87 9.92 -4.57 7.69
C TRP A 87 9.65 -4.36 9.18
N GLY A 88 10.04 -3.21 9.71
CA GLY A 88 10.08 -2.99 11.16
C GLY A 88 10.94 -4.05 11.86
N HIS A 89 10.37 -4.73 12.87
CA HIS A 89 11.04 -5.82 13.60
C HIS A 89 10.88 -7.20 12.94
N LEU A 90 10.10 -7.31 11.85
CA LEU A 90 9.81 -8.59 11.19
C LEU A 90 10.86 -8.90 10.12
N SER A 91 11.17 -10.19 9.96
CA SER A 91 12.04 -10.72 8.92
C SER A 91 11.35 -11.87 8.19
N GLY A 92 11.65 -12.07 6.92
CA GLY A 92 11.05 -13.16 6.13
C GLY A 92 9.58 -12.88 5.82
N LEU A 93 9.32 -11.83 5.05
CA LEU A 93 7.95 -11.32 4.84
C LEU A 93 7.02 -12.29 4.14
N ASN A 94 7.52 -13.34 3.48
CA ASN A 94 6.70 -14.45 2.98
C ASN A 94 5.71 -14.95 4.07
N HIS A 95 6.14 -15.04 5.33
CA HIS A 95 5.32 -15.51 6.46
C HIS A 95 4.26 -14.52 6.93
N HIS A 96 4.27 -13.29 6.41
CA HIS A 96 3.49 -12.16 6.90
C HIS A 96 2.77 -11.39 5.80
N SER A 97 2.88 -11.79 4.53
CA SER A 97 2.37 -10.97 3.43
C SER A 97 1.71 -11.74 2.32
N ILE A 98 0.83 -11.02 1.61
CA ILE A 98 0.30 -11.39 0.31
C ILE A 98 1.12 -10.68 -0.76
N GLY A 99 1.41 -11.38 -1.86
CA GLY A 99 2.23 -10.89 -2.96
C GLY A 99 1.41 -10.72 -4.24
N ILE A 100 1.47 -9.55 -4.85
CA ILE A 100 0.90 -9.25 -6.17
C ILE A 100 2.02 -9.00 -7.18
N GLU A 101 2.03 -9.78 -8.26
CA GLU A 101 2.98 -9.66 -9.37
C GLU A 101 2.31 -9.01 -10.58
N LEU A 102 2.80 -7.85 -10.99
CA LEU A 102 2.28 -7.10 -12.14
C LEU A 102 3.11 -7.40 -13.39
N ASP A 103 2.46 -7.75 -14.50
CA ASP A 103 3.10 -7.95 -15.80
C ASP A 103 3.73 -6.64 -16.32
N ASN A 104 4.99 -6.45 -15.97
CA ASN A 104 5.73 -5.24 -16.21
C ASN A 104 7.22 -5.59 -16.32
N ALA A 105 7.91 -4.91 -17.23
CA ALA A 105 9.32 -5.20 -17.54
C ALA A 105 10.28 -4.57 -16.53
N GLY A 106 9.78 -3.66 -15.69
CA GLY A 106 10.53 -2.92 -14.70
C GLY A 106 11.53 -1.97 -15.35
N HIS A 107 12.76 -2.04 -14.89
CA HIS A 107 13.86 -1.19 -15.35
C HIS A 107 14.25 -1.46 -16.82
N LEU A 108 14.35 -0.38 -17.60
CA LEU A 108 14.71 -0.37 -19.00
C LEU A 108 16.01 0.42 -19.23
N ILE A 109 16.80 -0.02 -20.20
CA ILE A 109 18.02 0.67 -20.63
C ILE A 109 17.87 1.14 -22.08
N LYS A 110 18.58 2.21 -22.45
CA LYS A 110 18.62 2.66 -23.83
C LYS A 110 19.68 1.88 -24.60
N SER A 111 19.29 1.23 -25.69
CA SER A 111 20.20 0.49 -26.58
C SER A 111 19.76 0.67 -28.03
N GLY A 112 20.67 1.13 -28.90
CA GLY A 112 20.35 1.39 -30.31
C GLY A 112 19.20 2.38 -30.51
N GLY A 113 19.08 3.38 -29.62
CA GLY A 113 18.01 4.37 -29.65
C GLY A 113 16.66 3.90 -29.08
N LYS A 114 16.53 2.62 -28.68
CA LYS A 114 15.29 2.06 -28.13
C LYS A 114 15.42 1.78 -26.63
N TRP A 115 14.30 1.81 -25.92
CA TRP A 115 14.24 1.27 -24.56
C TRP A 115 14.11 -0.23 -24.62
N VAL A 116 14.96 -0.95 -23.88
CA VAL A 116 14.98 -2.41 -23.86
C VAL A 116 15.01 -2.95 -22.44
N SER A 117 14.30 -4.04 -22.19
CA SER A 117 14.47 -4.82 -20.97
C SER A 117 15.84 -5.49 -21.00
N PRO A 118 16.71 -5.29 -20.00
CA PRO A 118 18.00 -6.00 -19.92
C PRO A 118 17.83 -7.52 -19.87
N LEU A 119 16.73 -7.99 -19.29
CA LEU A 119 16.45 -9.41 -19.08
C LEU A 119 15.90 -10.08 -20.33
N THR A 120 14.85 -9.51 -20.93
CA THR A 120 14.12 -10.17 -22.03
C THR A 120 14.55 -9.69 -23.41
N ARG A 121 15.32 -8.59 -23.48
CA ARG A 121 15.72 -7.90 -24.71
C ARG A 121 14.57 -7.34 -25.55
N LYS A 122 13.33 -7.46 -25.07
CA LYS A 122 12.16 -6.82 -25.68
C LYS A 122 12.30 -5.30 -25.62
N SER A 123 11.95 -4.65 -26.73
CA SER A 123 11.93 -3.19 -26.84
C SER A 123 10.55 -2.61 -26.50
N TYR A 124 10.54 -1.39 -25.95
CA TYR A 124 9.33 -0.66 -25.59
C TYR A 124 9.33 0.73 -26.25
N PRO A 125 8.18 1.22 -26.74
CA PRO A 125 8.05 2.56 -27.30
C PRO A 125 8.16 3.62 -26.21
N ASP A 126 8.58 4.84 -26.55
CA ASP A 126 8.69 5.94 -25.59
C ASP A 126 7.38 6.22 -24.83
N SER A 127 6.22 5.96 -25.44
CA SER A 127 4.90 6.10 -24.81
C SER A 127 4.62 5.12 -23.66
N GLU A 128 5.42 4.05 -23.55
CA GLU A 128 5.33 3.06 -22.47
C GLU A 128 6.49 3.20 -21.47
N VAL A 129 7.23 4.32 -21.50
CA VAL A 129 8.42 4.50 -20.67
C VAL A 129 8.36 5.78 -19.87
N THR A 130 8.45 5.62 -18.56
CA THR A 130 8.63 6.73 -17.62
C THR A 130 10.11 6.87 -17.29
N ILE A 131 10.65 8.09 -17.41
CA ILE A 131 12.02 8.39 -17.00
C ILE A 131 11.99 8.91 -15.56
N ALA A 132 12.53 8.13 -14.62
CA ALA A 132 12.49 8.48 -13.20
C ALA A 132 13.68 7.90 -12.43
N SER A 133 14.04 8.57 -11.34
CA SER A 133 14.96 8.02 -10.34
C SER A 133 14.20 7.06 -9.42
N HIS A 134 14.87 6.00 -8.99
CA HIS A 134 14.33 5.11 -7.97
C HIS A 134 14.69 5.64 -6.57
N LYS A 135 13.78 5.52 -5.59
CA LYS A 135 13.96 6.05 -4.22
C LYS A 135 15.23 5.56 -3.50
N ASN A 136 15.66 4.34 -3.81
CA ASN A 136 16.87 3.71 -3.27
C ASN A 136 18.15 3.96 -4.12
N ASP A 137 18.09 4.80 -5.14
CA ASP A 137 19.28 5.10 -5.95
C ASP A 137 20.27 5.98 -5.16
N PRO A 138 21.59 5.78 -5.33
CA PRO A 138 22.58 6.70 -4.76
C PRO A 138 22.33 8.15 -5.21
N PRO A 139 22.58 9.14 -4.35
CA PRO A 139 22.50 10.55 -4.74
C PRO A 139 23.31 10.84 -6.00
N GLY A 140 22.71 11.56 -6.95
CA GLY A 140 23.33 11.89 -8.23
C GLY A 140 23.20 10.82 -9.33
N THR A 141 22.52 9.70 -9.05
CA THR A 141 22.18 8.71 -10.09
C THR A 141 21.25 9.33 -11.13
N VAL A 142 21.62 9.21 -12.40
CA VAL A 142 20.82 9.71 -13.53
C VAL A 142 19.52 8.90 -13.62
N PRO A 143 18.34 9.55 -13.76
CA PRO A 143 17.08 8.87 -14.01
C PRO A 143 17.19 7.89 -15.19
N SER A 144 16.57 6.72 -15.05
CA SER A 144 16.52 5.70 -16.10
C SER A 144 15.10 5.43 -16.56
N GLY A 145 14.95 4.63 -17.61
CA GLY A 145 13.64 4.24 -18.12
C GLY A 145 13.01 3.15 -17.28
N TRP A 146 11.70 3.26 -17.07
CA TRP A 146 10.86 2.27 -16.39
C TRP A 146 9.65 1.98 -17.25
N HIS A 147 9.33 0.72 -17.44
CA HIS A 147 8.14 0.34 -18.19
C HIS A 147 6.89 0.79 -17.41
N ALA A 148 6.07 1.63 -18.03
CA ALA A 148 4.89 2.20 -17.42
C ALA A 148 3.86 1.12 -17.06
N TYR A 149 3.16 1.28 -15.94
CA TYR A 149 2.00 0.46 -15.60
C TYR A 149 0.75 0.96 -16.34
N THR A 150 -0.12 0.04 -16.75
CA THR A 150 -1.39 0.42 -17.37
C THR A 150 -2.42 0.86 -16.31
N PRO A 151 -3.39 1.71 -16.66
CA PRO A 151 -4.51 2.02 -15.77
C PRO A 151 -5.22 0.77 -15.25
N GLU A 152 -5.43 -0.23 -16.11
CA GLU A 152 -6.11 -1.48 -15.77
C GLU A 152 -5.33 -2.28 -14.71
N GLN A 153 -4.00 -2.26 -14.75
CA GLN A 153 -3.16 -2.86 -13.71
C GLN A 153 -3.33 -2.17 -12.36
N ILE A 154 -3.39 -0.84 -12.35
CA ILE A 154 -3.58 -0.05 -11.13
C ILE A 154 -4.98 -0.30 -10.55
N GLU A 155 -6.01 -0.28 -11.39
CA GLU A 155 -7.39 -0.56 -11.00
C GLU A 155 -7.55 -1.98 -10.43
N ALA A 156 -7.01 -2.99 -11.11
CA ALA A 156 -7.03 -4.37 -10.63
C ALA A 156 -6.29 -4.54 -9.30
N THR A 157 -5.18 -3.82 -9.10
CA THR A 157 -4.43 -3.81 -7.84
C THR A 157 -5.24 -3.19 -6.71
N LEU A 158 -5.92 -2.06 -6.97
CA LEU A 158 -6.80 -1.42 -6.00
C LEU A 158 -8.00 -2.32 -5.65
N GLU A 159 -8.63 -2.94 -6.65
CA GLU A 159 -9.79 -3.80 -6.41
C GLU A 159 -9.43 -5.03 -5.57
N CYS A 160 -8.33 -5.71 -5.92
CA CYS A 160 -7.80 -6.82 -5.12
C CYS A 160 -7.38 -6.33 -3.73
N GLY A 161 -6.66 -5.22 -3.66
CA GLY A 161 -6.18 -4.61 -2.43
C GLY A 161 -7.32 -4.31 -1.45
N MET A 162 -8.41 -3.68 -1.91
CA MET A 162 -9.57 -3.37 -1.08
C MET A 162 -10.22 -4.64 -0.52
N ALA A 163 -10.37 -5.68 -1.35
CA ALA A 163 -10.92 -6.96 -0.91
C ALA A 163 -10.02 -7.65 0.13
N LEU A 164 -8.70 -7.53 -0.02
CA LEU A 164 -7.70 -8.08 0.89
C LEU A 164 -7.69 -7.32 2.22
N VAL A 165 -7.64 -5.99 2.19
CA VAL A 165 -7.71 -5.14 3.39
C VAL A 165 -9.00 -5.41 4.16
N SER A 166 -10.14 -5.41 3.48
CA SER A 166 -11.44 -5.66 4.12
C SER A 166 -11.53 -7.05 4.76
N HIS A 167 -10.93 -8.07 4.17
CA HIS A 167 -11.02 -9.44 4.69
C HIS A 167 -9.99 -9.76 5.78
N TYR A 168 -8.78 -9.23 5.68
CA TYR A 168 -7.66 -9.58 6.56
C TYR A 168 -7.23 -8.48 7.53
N GLY A 169 -7.70 -7.24 7.36
CA GLY A 169 -7.23 -6.10 8.14
C GLY A 169 -5.73 -5.86 7.93
N LEU A 170 -5.29 -5.80 6.67
CA LEU A 170 -3.88 -5.57 6.37
C LEU A 170 -3.42 -4.23 6.95
N ALA A 171 -2.23 -4.21 7.53
CA ALA A 171 -1.65 -3.06 8.21
C ALA A 171 -0.95 -2.09 7.26
N ASP A 172 -0.44 -2.58 6.13
CA ASP A 172 0.31 -1.74 5.18
C ASP A 172 0.37 -2.36 3.77
N VAL A 173 0.71 -1.52 2.79
CA VAL A 173 0.99 -1.87 1.40
C VAL A 173 2.42 -1.42 1.06
N LEU A 174 3.26 -2.37 0.67
CA LEU A 174 4.70 -2.18 0.52
C LEU A 174 5.16 -2.53 -0.90
N GLY A 175 6.25 -1.91 -1.34
CA GLY A 175 7.01 -2.41 -2.46
C GLY A 175 8.00 -3.49 -2.02
N HIS A 176 8.47 -4.31 -2.97
CA HIS A 176 9.58 -5.22 -2.68
C HIS A 176 10.87 -4.46 -2.35
N ASP A 177 11.03 -3.28 -2.95
CA ASP A 177 12.09 -2.30 -2.72
C ASP A 177 12.06 -1.66 -1.31
N ASP A 178 10.91 -1.66 -0.62
CA ASP A 178 10.78 -1.26 0.78
C ASP A 178 11.34 -2.33 1.71
N ILE A 179 11.00 -3.60 1.45
CA ILE A 179 11.32 -4.72 2.35
C ILE A 179 12.68 -5.37 2.06
N ALA A 180 13.27 -5.09 0.90
CA ALA A 180 14.56 -5.64 0.49
C ALA A 180 15.43 -4.58 -0.24
N PRO A 181 15.69 -3.43 0.39
CA PRO A 181 16.49 -2.37 -0.21
C PRO A 181 17.89 -2.90 -0.58
N GLY A 182 18.41 -2.45 -1.71
CA GLY A 182 19.69 -2.90 -2.28
C GLY A 182 19.65 -4.23 -3.02
N ARG A 183 18.68 -5.12 -2.71
CA ARG A 183 18.47 -6.37 -3.46
C ARG A 183 17.40 -6.24 -4.54
N LYS A 184 16.37 -5.41 -4.28
CA LYS A 184 15.17 -5.29 -5.09
C LYS A 184 14.88 -3.84 -5.46
N ARG A 185 14.25 -3.66 -6.62
CA ARG A 185 13.88 -2.36 -7.21
C ARG A 185 12.42 -2.31 -7.69
N ASP A 186 11.68 -3.39 -7.48
CA ASP A 186 10.26 -3.52 -7.79
C ASP A 186 9.42 -3.03 -6.60
N PRO A 187 8.25 -2.39 -6.85
CA PRO A 187 7.59 -2.20 -8.14
C PRO A 187 8.16 -1.03 -8.97
N GLY A 188 9.13 -0.29 -8.44
CA GLY A 188 9.81 0.80 -9.14
C GLY A 188 9.04 2.13 -9.09
N PRO A 189 9.66 3.22 -9.55
CA PRO A 189 9.16 4.58 -9.36
C PRO A 189 7.92 4.93 -10.20
N ASP A 190 7.60 4.15 -11.24
CA ASP A 190 6.38 4.37 -12.03
C ASP A 190 5.13 3.87 -11.30
N PHE A 191 5.25 2.81 -10.48
CA PHE A 191 4.11 2.32 -9.73
C PHE A 191 3.71 3.38 -8.68
N PRO A 192 2.44 3.82 -8.64
CA PRO A 192 1.99 4.86 -7.74
C PRO A 192 1.75 4.32 -6.32
N LEU A 193 2.80 3.76 -5.69
CA LEU A 193 2.71 3.01 -4.43
C LEU A 193 2.07 3.83 -3.31
N GLU A 194 2.49 5.08 -3.12
CA GLU A 194 1.95 5.94 -2.06
C GLU A 194 0.47 6.25 -2.27
N SER A 195 0.05 6.49 -3.51
CA SER A 195 -1.37 6.70 -3.84
C SER A 195 -2.19 5.43 -3.63
N VAL A 196 -1.64 4.26 -3.98
CA VAL A 196 -2.29 2.96 -3.76
C VAL A 196 -2.39 2.66 -2.26
N ARG A 197 -1.29 2.81 -1.52
CA ARG A 197 -1.25 2.67 -0.05
C ARG A 197 -2.30 3.56 0.60
N ALA A 198 -2.33 4.85 0.25
CA ALA A 198 -3.28 5.82 0.79
C ALA A 198 -4.75 5.47 0.49
N ARG A 199 -5.05 4.89 -0.67
CA ARG A 199 -6.41 4.45 -1.02
C ARG A 199 -6.83 3.17 -0.31
N LEU A 200 -5.88 2.27 -0.05
CA LEU A 200 -6.16 0.95 0.52
C LEU A 200 -6.20 0.95 2.04
N ILE A 201 -5.28 1.65 2.67
CA ILE A 201 -5.09 1.66 4.13
C ILE A 201 -5.60 2.97 4.75
N GLY A 202 -5.94 3.97 3.92
CA GLY A 202 -6.02 5.36 4.35
C GLY A 202 -4.64 6.02 4.23
N ARG A 203 -4.58 7.35 4.10
CA ARG A 203 -3.30 8.07 4.12
C ARG A 203 -2.55 7.65 5.37
N SER A 204 -1.36 7.09 5.20
CA SER A 204 -0.41 6.81 6.27
C SER A 204 0.16 8.13 6.77
N ASP A 205 -0.66 8.82 7.55
CA ASP A 205 -0.43 9.29 8.91
C ASP A 205 -1.84 9.43 9.49
N ASP A 206 -2.09 8.94 10.70
CA ASP A 206 -3.37 8.97 11.42
C ASP A 206 -4.36 7.81 11.16
N HIS A 207 -4.23 6.74 11.95
CA HIS A 207 -5.32 6.60 12.93
C HIS A 207 -5.11 7.76 13.87
N PRO A 208 -5.86 8.87 13.74
CA PRO A 208 -5.53 10.07 14.50
C PRO A 208 -5.52 9.68 15.95
N GLU A 209 -4.41 9.99 16.63
CA GLU A 209 -4.25 9.65 18.04
C GLU A 209 -5.51 10.15 18.76
N ARG A 210 -6.26 9.23 19.37
CA ARG A 210 -7.52 9.56 20.02
C ARG A 210 -7.26 10.03 21.43
N TYR A 211 -7.85 11.16 21.77
CA TYR A 211 -7.77 11.76 23.09
C TYR A 211 -9.15 12.06 23.63
N ARG A 212 -9.24 12.22 24.95
CA ARG A 212 -10.38 12.89 25.59
C ARG A 212 -9.93 14.20 26.21
N THR A 213 -10.80 15.20 26.14
CA THR A 213 -10.61 16.45 26.89
C THR A 213 -10.64 16.16 28.40
N THR A 214 -9.68 16.68 29.17
CA THR A 214 -9.65 16.51 30.63
C THR A 214 -10.35 17.65 31.39
N ALA A 215 -10.71 18.71 30.66
CA ALA A 215 -11.38 19.90 31.19
C ALA A 215 -12.23 20.56 30.08
N ARG A 216 -12.91 21.67 30.42
CA ARG A 216 -13.55 22.51 29.41
C ARG A 216 -12.50 23.12 28.49
N LEU A 217 -12.58 22.86 27.19
CA LEU A 217 -11.51 23.16 26.24
C LEU A 217 -12.02 23.94 25.04
N TYR A 218 -11.43 25.11 24.76
CA TYR A 218 -11.73 25.86 23.56
C TYR A 218 -10.91 25.35 22.37
N VAL A 219 -11.59 25.17 21.23
CA VAL A 219 -10.95 24.95 19.93
C VAL A 219 -10.89 26.30 19.22
N ARG A 220 -9.73 26.63 18.63
CA ARG A 220 -9.46 27.93 18.03
C ARG A 220 -9.09 27.82 16.56
N ASP A 221 -9.24 28.91 15.80
CA ASP A 221 -8.87 28.98 14.38
C ASP A 221 -7.34 29.02 14.13
N GLY A 222 -6.52 29.04 15.19
CA GLY A 222 -5.06 28.92 15.10
C GLY A 222 -4.37 28.53 16.41
N PRO A 223 -3.06 28.18 16.35
CA PRO A 223 -2.31 27.60 17.46
C PRO A 223 -1.86 28.65 18.48
N GLY A 224 -2.78 29.13 19.31
CA GLY A 224 -2.46 30.12 20.34
C GLY A 224 -3.69 30.72 21.03
N PRO A 225 -3.51 31.36 22.19
CA PRO A 225 -4.62 31.96 22.93
C PRO A 225 -5.18 33.23 22.27
N GLY A 226 -4.43 33.86 21.36
CA GLY A 226 -4.86 35.06 20.63
C GLY A 226 -5.76 34.80 19.40
N PHE A 227 -5.93 33.54 19.01
CA PHE A 227 -6.78 33.11 17.91
C PHE A 227 -8.25 33.00 18.34
N ALA A 228 -9.20 33.20 17.43
CA ALA A 228 -10.62 33.22 17.78
C ALA A 228 -11.11 31.82 18.17
N ALA A 229 -12.01 31.74 19.15
CA ALA A 229 -12.66 30.49 19.51
C ALA A 229 -13.71 30.11 18.46
N LEU A 230 -13.74 28.84 18.08
CA LEU A 230 -14.71 28.33 17.12
C LEU A 230 -16.10 28.18 17.76
N PRO A 231 -17.18 28.33 16.97
CA PRO A 231 -18.54 28.03 17.41
C PRO A 231 -18.67 26.62 17.99
N GLY A 232 -19.60 26.42 18.93
CA GLY A 232 -19.80 25.12 19.60
C GLY A 232 -18.80 24.83 20.73
N THR A 233 -17.82 25.71 20.97
CA THR A 233 -16.83 25.57 22.06
C THR A 233 -17.10 26.55 23.22
N PRO A 234 -16.68 26.25 24.47
CA PRO A 234 -15.76 25.20 24.88
C PRO A 234 -16.39 23.80 24.89
N LEU A 235 -15.61 22.81 24.47
CA LEU A 235 -15.93 21.39 24.57
C LEU A 235 -16.08 20.99 26.04
N PRO A 236 -17.07 20.15 26.42
CA PRO A 236 -17.14 19.53 27.74
C PRO A 236 -15.91 18.63 28.01
N ALA A 237 -15.63 18.35 29.28
CA ALA A 237 -14.65 17.31 29.64
C ALA A 237 -15.17 15.92 29.22
N GLY A 238 -14.26 15.04 28.78
CA GLY A 238 -14.57 13.69 28.28
C GLY A 238 -14.89 13.62 26.79
N THR A 239 -14.94 14.78 26.10
CA THR A 239 -15.19 14.85 24.65
C THR A 239 -14.04 14.17 23.92
N GLU A 240 -14.37 13.21 23.05
CA GLU A 240 -13.38 12.53 22.21
C GLU A 240 -12.95 13.43 21.07
N VAL A 241 -11.64 13.43 20.80
CA VAL A 241 -11.05 14.16 19.70
C VAL A 241 -9.97 13.33 19.03
N GLU A 242 -9.81 13.56 17.74
CA GLU A 242 -8.80 12.97 16.87
C GLU A 242 -7.73 14.03 16.58
N VAL A 243 -6.46 13.76 16.90
CA VAL A 243 -5.37 14.73 16.65
C VAL A 243 -4.90 14.62 15.20
N LEU A 244 -4.99 15.74 14.46
CA LEU A 244 -4.63 15.84 13.05
C LEU A 244 -3.24 16.47 12.82
N ALA A 245 -2.76 17.31 13.75
CA ALA A 245 -1.45 17.97 13.65
C ALA A 245 -0.98 18.48 15.02
N LYS A 246 0.35 18.67 15.18
CA LYS A 246 0.97 19.18 16.42
C LYS A 246 1.85 20.41 16.13
N ASN A 247 1.62 21.52 16.83
CA ASN A 247 2.47 22.72 16.83
C ASN A 247 2.83 23.11 18.27
N GLY A 248 3.94 22.55 18.76
CA GLY A 248 4.35 22.69 20.15
C GLY A 248 3.26 22.17 21.11
N LEU A 249 2.77 23.07 21.98
CA LEU A 249 1.71 22.76 22.94
C LEU A 249 0.28 22.92 22.37
N TRP A 250 0.14 23.32 21.11
CA TRP A 250 -1.16 23.48 20.45
C TRP A 250 -1.32 22.40 19.40
N TRP A 251 -2.32 21.55 19.56
CA TRP A 251 -2.61 20.45 18.66
C TRP A 251 -3.90 20.72 17.90
N GLN A 252 -3.88 20.44 16.59
CA GLN A 252 -5.08 20.48 15.77
C GLN A 252 -5.89 19.21 16.05
N VAL A 253 -7.16 19.40 16.39
CA VAL A 253 -8.08 18.36 16.79
C VAL A 253 -9.32 18.39 15.90
N ASP A 254 -9.80 17.21 15.54
CA ASP A 254 -11.14 16.97 15.00
C ASP A 254 -12.03 16.43 16.13
N VAL A 255 -13.18 17.08 16.36
CA VAL A 255 -14.08 16.74 17.47
C VAL A 255 -15.03 15.63 17.04
N ALA A 256 -15.03 14.52 17.78
CA ALA A 256 -15.88 13.39 17.45
C ALA A 256 -17.36 13.69 17.75
N GLY A 257 -18.18 13.70 16.71
CA GLY A 257 -19.63 13.86 16.80
C GLY A 257 -20.10 15.30 17.03
N GLU A 258 -21.39 15.45 17.31
CA GLU A 258 -22.00 16.75 17.57
C GLU A 258 -21.75 17.21 19.00
N VAL A 259 -21.26 18.45 19.16
CA VAL A 259 -21.07 19.09 20.46
C VAL A 259 -21.74 20.46 20.45
N ASN A 260 -22.62 20.71 21.43
CA ASN A 260 -23.38 21.96 21.57
C ASN A 260 -24.15 22.38 20.29
N GLY A 261 -24.68 21.42 19.52
CA GLY A 261 -25.42 21.71 18.29
C GLY A 261 -24.56 21.96 17.06
N VAL A 262 -23.24 21.71 17.14
CA VAL A 262 -22.29 21.94 16.05
C VAL A 262 -21.53 20.64 15.77
N MET A 263 -21.49 20.23 14.50
CA MET A 263 -20.65 19.12 14.00
C MET A 263 -19.42 19.66 13.28
N ASP A 264 -18.49 18.77 12.94
CA ASP A 264 -17.30 19.05 12.11
C ASP A 264 -16.41 20.18 12.68
N ILE A 265 -16.27 20.22 14.01
CA ILE A 265 -15.41 21.21 14.67
C ILE A 265 -13.94 20.78 14.53
N VAL A 266 -13.23 21.43 13.62
CA VAL A 266 -11.79 21.21 13.41
C VAL A 266 -11.00 22.48 13.71
N GLY A 267 -10.03 22.40 14.62
CA GLY A 267 -9.17 23.54 14.95
C GLY A 267 -8.16 23.23 16.06
N TRP A 268 -7.62 24.25 16.71
CA TRP A 268 -6.46 24.10 17.61
C TRP A 268 -6.83 24.19 19.09
N SER A 269 -6.34 23.23 19.88
CA SER A 269 -6.51 23.18 21.33
C SER A 269 -5.18 22.94 22.05
N HIS A 270 -5.08 23.37 23.31
CA HIS A 270 -3.85 23.19 24.08
C HIS A 270 -3.73 21.74 24.59
N SER A 271 -2.62 21.08 24.27
CA SER A 271 -2.37 19.64 24.49
C SER A 271 -2.40 19.19 25.96
N LYS A 272 -2.01 20.05 26.91
CA LYS A 272 -2.09 19.77 28.35
C LYS A 272 -3.48 19.35 28.86
N TYR A 273 -4.53 19.62 28.10
CA TYR A 273 -5.91 19.26 28.43
C TYR A 273 -6.44 18.07 27.63
N LEU A 274 -5.55 17.29 27.00
CA LEU A 274 -5.86 16.09 26.24
C LEU A 274 -5.19 14.89 26.91
N ALA A 275 -5.95 13.83 27.18
CA ALA A 275 -5.44 12.56 27.68
C ALA A 275 -5.68 11.46 26.63
N ALA A 276 -4.65 10.66 26.33
CA ALA A 276 -4.73 9.60 25.35
C ALA A 276 -5.78 8.56 25.75
N ILE A 277 -6.50 8.04 24.77
CA ILE A 277 -7.37 6.87 24.94
C ILE A 277 -6.51 5.66 24.58
N ASP A 278 -6.10 4.87 25.58
CA ASP A 278 -5.43 3.60 25.32
C ASP A 278 -6.37 2.67 24.56
N GLY A 279 -5.89 2.12 23.45
CA GLY A 279 -6.61 1.16 22.60
C GLY A 279 -6.45 -0.29 23.03
#